data_AF-A0A8T5PNU3-F1
#
_entry.id   AF-A0A8T5PNU3-F1
#
_cell.length_a   1.000
_cell.length_b   1.000
_cell.length_c   1.000
_cell.angle_alpha   90.00
_cell.angle_beta   90.00
_cell.angle_gamma   90.00
#
_symmetry.space_group_name_H-M   'P 1'
#
loop_
_entity.id
_entity.type
_entity.pdbx_description
1 polymer ?
#
loop_
_entity_poly.entity_id
_entity_poly.type
_entity_poly.pdbx_seq_one_letter_code
_entity_poly.pdbx_strand_id
1 'polypeptide(L)'
;MLKFSYKPDRAFHEIVEASLEDALDDMATDEECGSYDYIAEWFGKERLVKATEKLLEAHKSTKIYMPNDYHFFLLNEFISDFVKVHNVHVEEKGPREIGDFLIGKIDYEAIQGIFFWDVDFEFSPDEYADLSTGIKRQVGFSDEVFGVINKLMPHNEDLELKETDQIPDGKNYYMKGEVYPYS
;
A
#
# COMPACT_ATOMS: atom_id res chain seq x y z
N MET A 1 -1.22 -7.65 -11.64
CA MET A 1 -1.22 -7.94 -10.21
C MET A 1 0.06 -7.41 -9.59
N LEU A 2 -0.05 -6.73 -8.45
CA LEU A 2 1.12 -6.31 -7.68
C LEU A 2 1.71 -7.51 -6.92
N LYS A 3 3.04 -7.54 -6.79
CA LYS A 3 3.77 -8.54 -6.02
C LYS A 3 3.79 -8.16 -4.54
N PHE A 4 3.23 -9.04 -3.72
CA PHE A 4 3.31 -9.03 -2.27
C PHE A 4 4.17 -10.22 -1.77
N SER A 5 4.41 -10.32 -0.46
CA SER A 5 5.13 -11.46 0.15
C SER A 5 4.55 -12.82 -0.25
N TYR A 6 3.22 -12.88 -0.31
CA TYR A 6 2.46 -14.04 -0.78
C TYR A 6 1.40 -13.57 -1.76
N LYS A 7 0.92 -14.50 -2.59
CA LYS A 7 -0.16 -14.23 -3.54
C LYS A 7 -1.39 -13.77 -2.75
N PRO A 8 -1.91 -12.57 -3.02
CA PRO A 8 -3.12 -12.09 -2.36
C PRO A 8 -4.27 -13.05 -2.64
N ASP A 9 -5.09 -13.34 -1.63
CA ASP A 9 -6.38 -13.93 -1.89
C ASP A 9 -7.30 -12.91 -2.59
N ARG A 10 -8.47 -13.37 -3.04
CA ARG A 10 -9.38 -12.46 -3.76
C ARG A 10 -9.91 -11.34 -2.88
N ALA A 11 -10.08 -11.54 -1.57
CA ALA A 11 -10.58 -10.48 -0.70
C ALA A 11 -9.52 -9.37 -0.51
N PHE A 12 -8.26 -9.72 -0.31
CA PHE A 12 -7.19 -8.73 -0.26
C PHE A 12 -7.00 -8.01 -1.58
N HIS A 13 -7.12 -8.73 -2.70
CA HIS A 13 -7.05 -8.13 -4.03
C HIS A 13 -8.09 -7.01 -4.18
N GLU A 14 -9.33 -7.24 -3.75
CA GLU A 14 -10.41 -6.25 -3.78
C GLU A 14 -10.20 -5.11 -2.76
N ILE A 15 -9.62 -5.38 -1.59
CA ILE A 15 -9.23 -4.34 -0.62
C ILE A 15 -8.20 -3.39 -1.23
N VAL A 16 -7.15 -3.93 -1.85
CA VAL A 16 -6.11 -3.12 -2.51
C VAL A 16 -6.72 -2.29 -3.64
N GLU A 17 -7.54 -2.91 -4.47
CA GLU A 17 -8.23 -2.23 -5.58
C GLU A 17 -9.10 -1.08 -5.08
N ALA A 18 -9.98 -1.35 -4.10
CA ALA A 18 -10.86 -0.34 -3.53
C ALA A 18 -10.08 0.80 -2.85
N SER A 19 -8.97 0.50 -2.17
CA SER A 19 -8.13 1.53 -1.52
C SER A 19 -7.48 2.48 -2.52
N LEU A 20 -7.03 1.95 -3.67
CA LEU A 20 -6.45 2.76 -4.74
C LEU A 20 -7.50 3.61 -5.46
N GLU A 21 -8.70 3.06 -5.69
CA GLU A 21 -9.82 3.80 -6.28
C GLU A 21 -10.30 4.92 -5.36
N ASP A 22 -10.47 4.64 -4.07
CA ASP A 22 -10.87 5.63 -3.05
C ASP A 22 -9.83 6.76 -2.94
N ALA A 23 -8.53 6.43 -2.97
CA ALA A 23 -7.47 7.44 -2.97
C ALA A 23 -7.50 8.32 -4.24
N LEU A 24 -7.72 7.74 -5.42
CA LEU A 24 -7.84 8.51 -6.66
C LEU A 24 -9.07 9.42 -6.65
N ASP A 25 -10.20 8.94 -6.15
CA ASP A 25 -11.42 9.73 -6.01
C ASP A 25 -11.21 10.91 -5.04
N ASP A 26 -10.58 10.69 -3.89
CA ASP A 26 -10.26 11.76 -2.92
C ASP A 26 -9.36 12.83 -3.57
N MET A 27 -8.27 12.42 -4.21
CA MET A 27 -7.33 13.33 -4.89
C MET A 27 -7.95 14.10 -6.07
N ALA A 28 -9.00 13.59 -6.69
CA ALA A 28 -9.69 14.21 -7.82
C ALA A 28 -10.71 15.27 -7.40
N THR A 29 -11.24 15.19 -6.18
CA THR A 29 -12.35 16.05 -5.72
C THR A 29 -11.91 17.42 -5.22
N ASP A 30 -10.62 17.62 -4.95
CA ASP A 30 -10.10 18.82 -4.30
C ASP A 30 -9.09 19.57 -5.19
N GLU A 31 -9.02 20.90 -5.06
CA GLU A 31 -7.90 21.68 -5.64
C GLU A 31 -6.60 21.29 -4.93
N GLU A 32 -6.69 20.99 -3.63
CA GLU A 32 -5.68 20.33 -2.81
C GLU A 32 -5.77 18.80 -3.00
N CYS A 33 -4.84 18.01 -2.50
CA CYS A 33 -4.78 16.57 -2.69
C CYS A 33 -5.61 15.80 -1.64
N GLY A 34 -6.63 16.46 -1.07
CA GLY A 34 -7.51 15.91 -0.04
C GLY A 34 -6.74 15.42 1.18
N SER A 35 -7.04 14.22 1.63
CA SER A 35 -6.40 13.57 2.78
C SER A 35 -4.90 13.29 2.57
N TYR A 36 -4.41 13.43 1.33
CA TYR A 36 -3.06 13.08 0.91
C TYR A 36 -2.16 14.29 0.62
N ASP A 37 -2.54 15.49 1.05
CA ASP A 37 -1.72 16.71 0.89
C ASP A 37 -0.30 16.55 1.42
N TYR A 38 -0.14 15.94 2.59
CA TYR A 38 1.17 15.73 3.19
C TYR A 38 2.08 14.82 2.35
N ILE A 39 1.51 13.94 1.51
CA ILE A 39 2.27 13.16 0.51
C ILE A 39 2.55 14.05 -0.69
N ALA A 40 1.54 14.75 -1.20
CA ALA A 40 1.63 15.62 -2.37
C ALA A 40 2.64 16.76 -2.20
N GLU A 41 2.89 17.23 -0.97
CA GLU A 41 3.90 18.25 -0.64
C GLU A 41 5.30 17.90 -1.16
N TRP A 42 5.67 16.62 -1.11
CA TRP A 42 6.99 16.16 -1.55
C TRP A 42 6.92 15.27 -2.79
N PHE A 43 5.83 14.54 -3.04
CA PHE A 43 5.64 13.81 -4.30
C PHE A 43 5.36 14.74 -5.48
N GLY A 44 4.65 15.85 -5.24
CA GLY A 44 3.94 16.63 -6.24
C GLY A 44 2.63 15.97 -6.67
N LYS A 45 1.51 16.70 -6.60
CA LYS A 45 0.14 16.20 -6.86
C LYS A 45 0.02 15.40 -8.17
N GLU A 46 0.44 15.97 -9.30
CA GLU A 46 0.36 15.29 -10.60
C GLU A 46 1.13 13.96 -10.63
N ARG A 47 2.28 13.92 -9.95
CA ARG A 47 3.09 12.70 -9.88
C ARG A 47 2.47 11.66 -8.97
N LEU A 48 1.92 12.07 -7.83
CA LEU A 48 1.20 11.18 -6.91
C LEU A 48 0.03 10.51 -7.61
N VAL A 49 -0.84 11.29 -8.27
CA VAL A 49 -1.98 10.77 -9.03
C VAL A 49 -1.53 9.75 -10.08
N LYS A 50 -0.53 10.10 -10.91
CA LYS A 50 -0.01 9.18 -11.94
C LYS A 50 0.61 7.92 -11.36
N ALA A 51 1.27 8.00 -10.21
CA ALA A 51 1.83 6.83 -9.53
C ALA A 51 0.70 5.90 -9.04
N THR A 52 -0.35 6.47 -8.45
CA THR A 52 -1.53 5.73 -8.00
C THR A 52 -2.30 5.10 -9.16
N GLU A 53 -2.49 5.81 -10.27
CA GLU A 53 -3.09 5.26 -11.50
C GLU A 53 -2.29 4.06 -12.03
N LYS A 54 -0.97 4.17 -12.08
CA LYS A 54 -0.09 3.07 -12.51
C LYS A 54 -0.15 1.88 -11.56
N LEU A 55 -0.24 2.11 -10.25
CA LEU A 55 -0.43 1.04 -9.27
C LEU A 55 -1.76 0.31 -9.49
N LEU A 56 -2.84 1.05 -9.73
CA LEU A 56 -4.15 0.48 -10.01
C LEU A 56 -4.15 -0.32 -11.32
N GLU A 57 -3.60 0.23 -12.40
CA GLU A 57 -3.45 -0.48 -13.68
C GLU A 57 -2.62 -1.76 -13.52
N ALA A 58 -1.47 -1.64 -12.86
CA ALA A 58 -0.60 -2.77 -12.59
C ALA A 58 -1.30 -3.82 -11.71
N HIS A 59 -2.08 -3.43 -10.72
CA HIS A 59 -2.84 -4.34 -9.86
C HIS A 59 -3.89 -5.14 -10.63
N LYS A 60 -4.62 -4.47 -11.54
CA LYS A 60 -5.63 -5.08 -12.43
C LYS A 60 -5.05 -5.95 -13.55
N SER A 61 -3.76 -5.78 -13.87
CA SER A 61 -3.10 -6.53 -14.94
C SER A 61 -2.98 -8.04 -14.66
N THR A 62 -2.86 -8.85 -15.72
CA THR A 62 -2.50 -10.29 -15.60
C THR A 62 -1.00 -10.51 -15.40
N LYS A 63 -0.18 -9.51 -15.73
CA LYS A 63 1.26 -9.51 -15.47
C LYS A 63 1.54 -9.21 -14.00
N ILE A 64 2.70 -9.65 -13.51
CA ILE A 64 3.12 -9.41 -12.12
C ILE A 64 4.11 -8.25 -12.11
N TYR A 65 3.83 -7.25 -11.28
CA TYR A 65 4.67 -6.06 -11.13
C TYR A 65 5.23 -5.98 -9.71
N MET A 66 6.50 -5.62 -9.60
CA MET A 66 7.20 -5.43 -8.33
C MET A 66 7.03 -3.97 -7.86
N PRO A 67 6.31 -3.72 -6.75
CA PRO A 67 6.36 -2.42 -6.09
C PRO A 67 7.76 -2.24 -5.47
N ASN A 68 8.24 -1.01 -5.43
CA ASN A 68 9.44 -0.63 -4.67
C ASN A 68 9.01 0.15 -3.42
N ASP A 69 9.97 0.76 -2.71
CA ASP A 69 9.71 1.39 -1.42
C ASP A 69 8.74 2.57 -1.50
N TYR A 70 8.82 3.39 -2.55
CA TYR A 70 7.84 4.44 -2.80
C TYR A 70 6.44 3.86 -3.03
N HIS A 71 6.32 2.81 -3.83
CA HIS A 71 5.04 2.17 -4.08
C HIS A 71 4.47 1.49 -2.83
N PHE A 72 5.30 0.82 -2.02
CA PHE A 72 4.86 0.22 -0.77
C PHE A 72 4.44 1.25 0.25
N PHE A 73 5.15 2.37 0.36
CA PHE A 73 4.72 3.50 1.17
C PHE A 73 3.33 3.99 0.74
N LEU A 74 3.10 4.20 -0.56
CA LEU A 74 1.78 4.62 -1.06
C LEU A 74 0.69 3.58 -0.77
N LEU A 75 0.94 2.30 -1.06
CA LEU A 75 -0.01 1.22 -0.76
C LEU A 75 -0.31 1.15 0.74
N ASN A 76 0.69 1.31 1.59
CA ASN A 76 0.54 1.34 3.04
C ASN A 76 -0.40 2.46 3.47
N GLU A 77 -0.15 3.69 3.02
CA GLU A 77 -0.98 4.85 3.37
C GLU A 77 -2.42 4.69 2.88
N PHE A 78 -2.62 4.31 1.61
CA PHE A 78 -3.96 4.19 1.02
C PHE A 78 -4.77 3.04 1.64
N ILE A 79 -4.15 1.88 1.89
CA ILE A 79 -4.85 0.76 2.54
C ILE A 79 -5.15 1.12 4.00
N SER A 80 -4.23 1.76 4.72
CA SER A 80 -4.42 2.17 6.11
C SER A 80 -5.62 3.12 6.23
N ASP A 81 -5.70 4.13 5.39
CA ASP A 81 -6.79 5.10 5.42
C ASP A 81 -8.14 4.47 5.07
N PHE A 82 -8.19 3.69 3.98
CA PHE A 82 -9.37 2.93 3.59
C PHE A 82 -9.86 2.01 4.72
N VAL A 83 -8.94 1.30 5.40
CA VAL A 83 -9.27 0.40 6.52
C VAL A 83 -9.84 1.16 7.71
N LYS A 84 -9.33 2.36 8.04
CA LYS A 84 -9.90 3.20 9.11
C LYS A 84 -11.36 3.54 8.82
N VAL A 85 -11.64 4.07 7.62
CA VAL A 85 -13.00 4.44 7.20
C VAL A 85 -13.92 3.20 7.14
N HIS A 86 -13.40 2.09 6.63
CA HIS A 86 -14.10 0.80 6.63
C HIS A 86 -14.49 0.36 8.04
N ASN A 87 -13.54 0.35 8.96
CA ASN A 87 -13.76 -0.15 10.31
C ASN A 87 -14.74 0.72 11.10
N VAL A 88 -14.72 2.04 10.93
CA VAL A 88 -15.74 2.94 11.51
C VAL A 88 -17.13 2.54 11.02
N HIS A 89 -17.29 2.33 9.71
CA HIS A 89 -18.56 1.88 9.17
C HIS A 89 -19.00 0.54 9.76
N VAL A 90 -18.10 -0.44 9.84
CA VAL A 90 -18.41 -1.77 10.35
C VAL A 90 -18.79 -1.76 11.83
N GLU A 91 -18.16 -0.91 12.64
CA GLU A 91 -18.53 -0.71 14.04
C GLU A 91 -19.96 -0.18 14.19
N GLU A 92 -20.38 0.72 13.31
CA GLU A 92 -21.69 1.36 13.38
C GLU A 92 -22.81 0.52 12.74
N LYS A 93 -22.51 -0.18 11.64
CA LYS A 93 -23.51 -0.75 10.73
C LYS A 93 -23.33 -2.24 10.45
N GLY A 94 -22.26 -2.85 10.94
CA GLY A 94 -21.90 -4.24 10.66
C GLY A 94 -21.12 -4.42 9.35
N PRO A 95 -20.80 -5.67 8.98
CA PRO A 95 -19.99 -5.98 7.80
C PRO A 95 -20.48 -5.31 6.52
N ARG A 96 -19.56 -4.82 5.68
CA ARG A 96 -19.88 -4.13 4.41
C ARG A 96 -19.23 -4.81 3.22
N GLU A 97 -19.78 -4.57 2.04
CA GLU A 97 -19.25 -5.12 0.79
C GLU A 97 -17.99 -4.36 0.35
N ILE A 98 -16.98 -5.10 -0.11
CA ILE A 98 -15.83 -4.62 -0.88
C ILE A 98 -15.74 -5.56 -2.09
N GLY A 99 -16.01 -5.02 -3.28
CA GLY A 99 -16.22 -5.85 -4.48
C GLY A 99 -17.31 -6.90 -4.24
N ASP A 100 -16.98 -8.17 -4.52
CA ASP A 100 -17.88 -9.32 -4.30
C ASP A 100 -17.90 -9.86 -2.86
N PHE A 101 -17.14 -9.27 -1.92
CA PHE A 101 -16.87 -9.84 -0.60
C PHE A 101 -17.55 -9.05 0.50
N LEU A 102 -18.31 -9.74 1.36
CA LEU A 102 -18.84 -9.15 2.59
C LEU A 102 -17.77 -9.28 3.67
N ILE A 103 -17.15 -8.16 4.06
CA ILE A 103 -16.00 -8.11 4.95
C ILE A 103 -16.41 -7.46 6.28
N GLY A 104 -16.04 -8.09 7.40
CA GLY A 104 -16.17 -7.51 8.75
C GLY A 104 -15.05 -6.51 9.02
N LYS A 105 -14.59 -6.38 10.27
CA LYS A 105 -13.45 -5.50 10.55
C LYS A 105 -12.21 -5.96 9.80
N ILE A 106 -11.37 -5.02 9.37
CA ILE A 106 -10.07 -5.31 8.79
C ILE A 106 -8.99 -5.07 9.84
N ASP A 107 -8.21 -6.10 10.15
CA ASP A 107 -7.00 -6.04 10.96
C ASP A 107 -5.82 -5.62 10.07
N TYR A 108 -5.52 -4.32 10.11
CA TYR A 108 -4.47 -3.72 9.29
C TYR A 108 -3.07 -4.23 9.68
N GLU A 109 -2.80 -4.42 10.97
CA GLU A 109 -1.50 -4.90 11.46
C GLU A 109 -1.24 -6.32 10.94
N ALA A 110 -2.28 -7.17 10.93
CA ALA A 110 -2.18 -8.50 10.35
C ALA A 110 -1.97 -8.46 8.82
N ILE A 111 -2.59 -7.52 8.09
CA ILE A 111 -2.33 -7.31 6.66
C ILE A 111 -0.86 -6.96 6.41
N GLN A 112 -0.32 -5.98 7.15
CA GLN A 112 1.08 -5.60 7.03
C GLN A 112 2.00 -6.81 7.24
N GLY A 113 1.80 -7.54 8.36
CA GLY A 113 2.62 -8.70 8.69
C GLY A 113 2.53 -9.89 7.71
N ILE A 114 1.44 -10.00 6.94
CA ILE A 114 1.26 -11.08 5.97
C ILE A 114 1.76 -10.68 4.58
N PHE A 115 1.40 -9.49 4.09
CA PHE A 115 1.53 -9.15 2.68
C PHE A 115 2.70 -8.22 2.36
N PHE A 116 3.15 -7.41 3.32
CA PHE A 116 4.27 -6.50 3.12
C PHE A 116 5.57 -7.23 3.48
N TRP A 117 6.53 -7.24 2.55
CA TRP A 117 7.81 -7.92 2.76
C TRP A 117 8.84 -7.09 3.54
N ASP A 118 8.54 -5.81 3.66
CA ASP A 118 9.42 -4.76 4.11
C ASP A 118 8.54 -3.54 4.43
N VAL A 119 8.76 -2.99 5.62
CA VAL A 119 8.14 -1.77 6.13
C VAL A 119 9.22 -0.79 6.59
N ASP A 120 10.43 -0.92 6.04
CA ASP A 120 11.60 -0.09 6.36
C ASP A 120 11.38 1.40 6.09
N PHE A 121 10.36 1.76 5.29
CA PHE A 121 9.90 3.14 5.17
C PHE A 121 9.25 3.72 6.44
N GLU A 122 8.94 2.91 7.45
CA GLU A 122 8.37 3.35 8.73
C GLU A 122 9.42 3.96 9.68
N PHE A 123 10.72 3.80 9.39
CA PHE A 123 11.77 4.44 10.18
C PHE A 123 11.67 5.96 10.11
N SER A 124 11.82 6.64 11.25
CA SER A 124 12.00 8.09 11.23
C SER A 124 13.38 8.48 10.66
N PRO A 125 13.54 9.72 10.15
CA PRO A 125 14.84 10.22 9.70
C PRO A 125 15.94 10.10 10.75
N ASP A 126 15.61 10.34 12.02
CA ASP A 126 16.56 10.28 13.14
C ASP A 126 16.96 8.83 13.44
N GLU A 127 15.99 7.91 13.52
CA GLU A 127 16.28 6.49 13.72
C GLU A 127 17.12 5.94 12.57
N TYR A 128 16.79 6.29 11.33
CA TYR A 128 17.60 5.90 10.17
C TYR A 128 19.00 6.52 10.23
N ALA A 129 19.15 7.79 10.57
CA ALA A 129 20.44 8.46 10.65
C ALA A 129 21.37 7.82 11.69
N ASP A 130 20.81 7.39 12.82
CA ASP A 130 21.55 6.76 13.93
C ASP A 130 22.04 5.34 13.62
N LEU A 131 21.50 4.68 12.59
CA LEU A 131 21.97 3.37 12.15
C LEU A 131 23.35 3.48 11.47
N SER A 132 24.29 2.64 11.94
CA SER A 132 25.61 2.54 11.30
C SER A 132 25.50 2.05 9.85
N THR A 133 26.44 2.43 8.99
CA THR A 133 26.49 1.98 7.58
C THR A 133 26.53 0.45 7.47
N GLY A 134 27.14 -0.24 8.46
CA GLY A 134 27.15 -1.70 8.51
C GLY A 134 25.77 -2.30 8.74
N ILE A 135 24.97 -1.69 9.63
CA ILE A 135 23.58 -2.10 9.88
C ILE A 135 22.72 -1.80 8.67
N LYS A 136 22.85 -0.60 8.08
CA LYS A 136 22.10 -0.23 6.88
C LYS A 136 22.29 -1.22 5.73
N ARG A 137 23.54 -1.66 5.50
CA ARG A 137 23.86 -2.71 4.51
C ARG A 137 23.37 -4.11 4.90
N GLN A 138 23.29 -4.42 6.20
CA GLN A 138 22.81 -5.72 6.68
C GLN A 138 21.30 -5.84 6.61
N VAL A 139 20.57 -4.76 6.90
CA VAL A 139 19.11 -4.69 6.79
C VAL A 139 18.69 -4.64 5.32
N GLY A 140 19.54 -4.05 4.46
CA GLY A 140 19.34 -4.05 3.02
C GLY A 140 18.67 -2.79 2.49
N PHE A 141 18.71 -1.68 3.26
CA PHE A 141 18.13 -0.41 2.83
C PHE A 141 18.64 0.01 1.45
N SER A 142 17.67 0.24 0.56
CA SER A 142 17.87 0.75 -0.79
C SER A 142 18.05 2.27 -0.77
N ASP A 143 18.46 2.85 -1.91
CA ASP A 143 18.47 4.31 -2.07
C ASP A 143 17.02 4.86 -2.04
N GLU A 144 16.05 4.05 -2.47
CA GLU A 144 14.63 4.37 -2.43
C GLU A 144 14.09 4.47 -0.99
N VAL A 145 14.47 3.56 -0.07
CA VAL A 145 14.11 3.65 1.36
C VAL A 145 14.61 4.97 1.95
N PHE A 146 15.84 5.37 1.66
CA PHE A 146 16.37 6.66 2.11
C PHE A 146 15.51 7.83 1.61
N GLY A 147 15.11 7.77 0.34
CA GLY A 147 14.25 8.76 -0.29
C GLY A 147 12.89 8.89 0.40
N VAL A 148 12.23 7.76 0.69
CA VAL A 148 10.95 7.75 1.41
C VAL A 148 11.09 8.31 2.83
N ILE A 149 12.06 7.80 3.61
CA ILE A 149 12.28 8.23 5.00
C ILE A 149 12.53 9.73 5.09
N ASN A 150 13.33 10.28 4.17
CA ASN A 150 13.68 11.71 4.16
C ASN A 150 12.68 12.58 3.38
N LYS A 151 11.55 12.01 2.94
CA LYS A 151 10.51 12.71 2.17
C LYS A 151 11.08 13.42 0.94
N LEU A 152 12.00 12.75 0.26
CA LEU A 152 12.58 13.25 -0.98
C LEU A 152 11.63 12.98 -2.13
N MET A 153 11.42 14.01 -2.95
CA MET A 153 10.61 13.91 -4.16
C MET A 153 11.19 12.81 -5.09
N PRO A 154 10.42 11.77 -5.42
CA PRO A 154 10.89 10.71 -6.29
C PRO A 154 11.12 11.23 -7.71
N HIS A 155 12.15 10.72 -8.36
CA HIS A 155 12.30 10.85 -9.80
C HIS A 155 11.30 9.94 -10.52
N ASN A 156 11.01 10.25 -11.79
CA ASN A 156 10.05 9.43 -12.55
C ASN A 156 10.51 7.98 -12.73
N GLU A 157 11.84 7.75 -12.76
CA GLU A 157 12.46 6.42 -12.85
C GLU A 157 12.23 5.61 -11.56
N ASP A 158 12.17 6.28 -10.41
CA ASP A 158 11.86 5.67 -9.11
C ASP A 158 10.39 5.22 -9.01
N LEU A 159 9.54 5.60 -9.97
CA LEU A 159 8.12 5.25 -10.03
C LEU A 159 7.80 4.29 -11.20
N GLU A 160 8.83 3.63 -11.74
CA GLU A 160 8.64 2.60 -12.74
C GLU A 160 8.41 1.23 -12.10
N LEU A 161 7.22 0.68 -12.31
CA LEU A 161 6.89 -0.70 -11.92
C LEU A 161 7.54 -1.68 -12.88
N LYS A 162 8.42 -2.54 -12.35
CA LYS A 162 9.13 -3.56 -13.13
C LYS A 162 8.34 -4.86 -13.12
N GLU A 163 8.16 -5.45 -14.30
CA GLU A 163 7.58 -6.79 -14.43
C GLU A 163 8.52 -7.81 -13.77
N THR A 164 7.96 -8.79 -13.08
CA THR A 164 8.70 -9.83 -12.37
C THR A 164 7.99 -11.16 -12.49
N ASP A 165 8.73 -12.24 -12.24
CA ASP A 165 8.20 -13.58 -12.29
C ASP A 165 7.83 -14.08 -10.89
N GLN A 166 6.69 -14.77 -10.82
CA GLN A 166 6.23 -15.56 -9.68
C GLN A 166 5.91 -14.78 -8.39
N ILE A 167 4.84 -15.21 -7.73
CA ILE A 167 4.52 -14.88 -6.35
C ILE A 167 4.32 -16.21 -5.63
N PRO A 168 4.92 -16.44 -4.45
CA PRO A 168 4.63 -17.61 -3.64
C PRO A 168 3.12 -17.73 -3.40
N ASP A 169 2.57 -18.95 -3.46
CA ASP A 169 1.15 -19.14 -3.18
C ASP A 169 0.81 -18.69 -1.75
N GLY A 170 -0.28 -17.94 -1.64
CA GLY A 170 -0.83 -17.49 -0.36
C GLY A 170 -1.89 -18.43 0.19
N LYS A 171 -2.36 -18.12 1.40
CA LYS A 171 -3.53 -18.76 2.00
C LYS A 171 -4.78 -17.94 1.67
N ASN A 172 -5.94 -18.58 1.79
CA ASN A 172 -7.21 -17.85 1.81
C ASN A 172 -7.48 -17.42 3.25
N TYR A 173 -7.57 -16.10 3.46
CA TYR A 173 -7.84 -15.45 4.74
C TYR A 173 -9.26 -14.88 4.79
N TYR A 174 -10.09 -15.11 3.77
CA TYR A 174 -11.46 -14.64 3.76
C TYR A 174 -12.43 -15.62 4.42
N MET A 175 -13.22 -15.09 5.35
CA MET A 175 -14.46 -15.71 5.83
C MET A 175 -15.59 -14.66 5.82
N LYS A 176 -16.74 -15.05 5.25
CA LYS A 176 -17.84 -14.11 4.97
C LYS A 176 -18.33 -13.41 6.23
N GLY A 177 -18.23 -12.08 6.25
CA GLY A 177 -18.70 -11.20 7.31
C GLY A 177 -17.83 -11.21 8.59
N GLU A 178 -16.77 -12.01 8.61
CA GLU A 178 -15.83 -12.08 9.73
C GLU A 178 -14.72 -11.03 9.59
N VAL A 179 -13.90 -10.92 10.63
CA VAL A 179 -12.67 -10.13 10.57
C VAL A 179 -11.75 -10.64 9.45
N TYR A 180 -11.12 -9.71 8.74
CA TYR A 180 -10.13 -10.01 7.71
C TYR A 180 -8.76 -9.45 8.13
N PRO A 181 -7.65 -10.20 7.98
CA PRO A 181 -7.58 -11.62 7.62
C PRO A 181 -8.16 -12.51 8.74
N TYR A 182 -8.86 -13.57 8.35
CA TYR A 182 -9.38 -14.60 9.24
C TYR A 182 -8.27 -15.60 9.58
N SER A 183 -8.15 -15.95 10.87
CA SER A 183 -7.12 -16.85 11.43
C SER A 183 -7.71 -18.01 12.21
#